data_AF-A0A2E6NM95-F1
#
_entry.id   AF-A0A2E6NM95-F1
#
_cell.length_a   1.000
_cell.length_b   1.000
_cell.length_c   1.000
_cell.angle_alpha   90.00
_cell.angle_beta   90.00
_cell.angle_gamma   90.00
#
_symmetry.space_group_name_H-M   'P 1'
#
loop_
_entity.id
_entity.type
_entity.pdbx_description
1 polymer ?
#
loop_
_entity_poly.entity_id
_entity_poly.type
_entity_poly.pdbx_seq_one_letter_code
_entity_poly.pdbx_strand_id
1 'polypeptide(L)'
;MSCKGMLLLAGVVLALGSSAEAGEWSHKESVSYRENHDPSWVHLDGGQALHVSYSAIKWVEVERWKKGKRLFVAYKPETGAVLLDPDTGRHIPILSGLRRHPIDVILMKRMAAAVSPSDKRACLEHGKFLWDRELNRVWRAVLADDRGRRFTAQEKKEMIGAQRKWIEFRDAQIEAIHFFFGKRRRSSVSYQRRRSSMPSLFAEQQVIDLTRQQALRLGSLLDNH
;
A
#
# COMPACT_ATOMS: atom_id res chain seq x y z
N MET A 1 -55.28 43.47 -25.10
CA MET A 1 -55.55 42.85 -23.79
C MET A 1 -55.07 41.40 -23.82
N SER A 2 -54.28 41.01 -22.82
CA SER A 2 -53.88 39.64 -22.42
C SER A 2 -53.11 38.78 -23.45
N CYS A 3 -51.79 38.61 -23.36
CA CYS A 3 -50.97 37.78 -22.44
C CYS A 3 -51.00 36.25 -22.67
N LYS A 4 -49.76 35.72 -22.83
CA LYS A 4 -49.22 34.37 -22.53
C LYS A 4 -49.37 33.31 -23.65
N GLY A 5 -48.34 32.53 -24.02
CA GLY A 5 -47.05 32.27 -23.37
C GLY A 5 -45.99 31.77 -24.37
N MET A 6 -44.76 32.21 -24.14
CA MET A 6 -43.55 31.85 -24.86
C MET A 6 -42.94 30.63 -24.14
N LEU A 7 -42.91 29.47 -24.81
CA LEU A 7 -42.17 28.30 -24.32
C LEU A 7 -40.67 28.54 -24.51
N LEU A 8 -39.97 28.83 -23.41
CA LEU A 8 -38.51 28.77 -23.32
C LEU A 8 -38.08 27.31 -23.20
N LEU A 9 -37.52 26.76 -24.27
CA LEU A 9 -36.72 25.54 -24.21
C LEU A 9 -35.39 25.87 -23.52
N ALA A 10 -35.31 25.57 -22.23
CA ALA A 10 -34.06 25.58 -21.47
C ALA A 10 -33.19 24.42 -21.97
N GLY A 11 -32.23 24.73 -22.85
CA GLY A 11 -31.16 23.82 -23.22
C GLY A 11 -30.29 23.52 -22.01
N VAL A 12 -30.40 22.31 -21.47
CA VAL A 12 -29.48 21.79 -20.46
C VAL A 12 -28.13 21.60 -21.14
N VAL A 13 -27.20 22.52 -20.88
CA VAL A 13 -25.79 22.31 -21.19
C VAL A 13 -25.27 21.32 -20.14
N LEU A 14 -25.29 20.03 -20.49
CA LEU A 14 -24.53 19.01 -19.79
C LEU A 14 -23.05 19.33 -20.01
N ALA A 15 -22.48 20.10 -19.08
CA ALA A 15 -21.04 20.18 -18.92
C ALA A 15 -20.57 18.77 -18.53
N LEU A 16 -20.22 17.97 -19.53
CA LEU A 16 -19.42 16.76 -19.36
C LEU A 16 -18.06 17.22 -18.86
N GLY A 17 -17.96 17.38 -17.55
CA GLY A 17 -16.69 17.43 -16.86
C GLY A 17 -15.99 16.11 -17.15
N SER A 18 -15.08 16.13 -18.12
CA SER A 18 -14.10 15.07 -18.31
C SER A 18 -13.16 15.16 -17.11
N SER A 19 -13.57 14.52 -16.00
CA SER A 19 -12.62 14.11 -14.98
C SER A 19 -11.77 13.02 -15.62
N ALA A 20 -10.61 13.41 -16.13
CA ALA A 20 -9.57 12.47 -16.50
C ALA A 20 -9.45 11.43 -15.38
N GLU A 21 -9.79 10.17 -15.66
CA GLU A 21 -9.55 9.06 -14.77
C GLU A 21 -8.03 8.95 -14.56
N ALA A 22 -7.54 9.65 -13.55
CA ALA A 22 -6.28 9.32 -12.92
C ALA A 22 -6.37 7.85 -12.54
N GLY A 23 -5.56 7.01 -13.23
CA GLY A 23 -5.69 5.55 -13.28
C GLY A 23 -6.17 4.88 -12.00
N GLU A 24 -7.11 3.95 -12.17
CA GLU A 24 -7.89 3.29 -11.12
C GLU A 24 -7.03 2.88 -9.91
N TRP A 25 -7.41 3.35 -8.72
CA TRP A 25 -6.75 3.00 -7.46
C TRP A 25 -7.11 1.57 -7.06
N SER A 26 -6.11 0.73 -6.80
CA SER A 26 -6.34 -0.67 -6.37
C SER A 26 -7.01 -0.78 -5.00
N HIS A 27 -6.95 0.29 -4.20
CA HIS A 27 -7.69 0.41 -2.95
C HIS A 27 -7.98 1.90 -2.66
N LYS A 28 -9.17 2.16 -2.12
CA LYS A 28 -9.59 3.44 -1.53
C LYS A 28 -10.44 3.20 -0.29
N GLU A 29 -10.12 3.86 0.79
CA GLU A 29 -10.89 3.88 2.03
C GLU A 29 -11.13 5.34 2.45
N SER A 30 -12.39 5.70 2.69
CA SER A 30 -12.76 7.07 3.06
C SER A 30 -12.31 7.37 4.48
N VAL A 31 -11.63 8.49 4.65
CA VAL A 31 -11.21 9.02 5.95
C VAL A 31 -11.55 10.51 6.03
N SER A 32 -11.58 11.07 7.23
CA SER A 32 -11.81 12.50 7.43
C SER A 32 -10.61 13.14 8.13
N TYR A 33 -10.12 14.25 7.58
CA TYR A 33 -9.05 15.03 8.16
C TYR A 33 -9.51 15.72 9.45
N ARG A 34 -8.69 15.67 10.49
CA ARG A 34 -8.92 16.39 11.74
C ARG A 34 -8.03 17.63 11.85
N GLU A 35 -6.73 17.40 11.82
CA GLU A 35 -5.68 18.40 12.04
C GLU A 35 -4.33 17.85 11.55
N ASN A 36 -3.31 18.70 11.46
CA ASN A 36 -1.92 18.28 11.27
C ASN A 36 -1.02 18.92 12.32
N HIS A 37 0.05 18.21 12.69
CA HIS A 37 1.07 18.67 13.62
C HIS A 37 2.44 18.54 12.98
N ASP A 38 3.35 19.43 13.37
CA ASP A 38 4.74 19.36 12.92
C ASP A 38 5.58 18.42 13.81
N PRO A 39 6.53 17.68 13.22
CA PRO A 39 6.78 17.58 11.79
C PRO A 39 5.91 16.51 11.10
N SER A 40 5.19 16.90 10.04
CA SER A 40 4.57 16.00 9.03
C SER A 40 3.59 14.93 9.54
N TRP A 41 2.89 15.17 10.64
CA TRP A 41 1.83 14.30 11.14
C TRP A 41 0.45 14.80 10.69
N VAL A 42 -0.34 13.92 10.08
CA VAL A 42 -1.75 14.17 9.73
C VAL A 42 -2.64 13.31 10.63
N HIS A 43 -3.49 13.96 11.41
CA HIS A 43 -4.43 13.30 12.31
C HIS A 43 -5.78 13.16 11.61
N LEU A 44 -6.31 11.95 11.62
CA LEU A 44 -7.61 11.61 11.07
C LEU A 44 -8.65 11.51 12.19
N ASP A 45 -9.91 11.76 11.82
CA ASP A 45 -11.03 11.39 12.68
C ASP A 45 -11.05 9.89 12.93
N GLY A 46 -11.39 9.50 14.16
CA GLY A 46 -11.19 8.14 14.66
C GLY A 46 -9.85 7.90 15.35
N GLY A 47 -8.98 8.91 15.44
CA GLY A 47 -7.78 8.90 16.29
C GLY A 47 -6.57 8.21 15.67
N GLN A 48 -6.54 8.03 14.35
CA GLN A 48 -5.37 7.53 13.64
C GLN A 48 -4.48 8.72 13.25
N ALA A 49 -3.20 8.65 13.56
CA ALA A 49 -2.19 9.61 13.11
C ALA A 49 -1.36 8.96 12.00
N LEU A 50 -1.18 9.67 10.89
CA LEU A 50 -0.39 9.25 9.75
C LEU A 50 0.84 10.13 9.64
N HIS A 51 2.02 9.51 9.60
CA HIS A 51 3.23 10.23 9.21
C HIS A 51 3.28 10.28 7.68
N VAL A 52 3.44 11.47 7.12
CA VAL A 52 3.37 11.69 5.67
C VAL A 52 4.61 12.39 5.12
N SER A 53 4.83 12.31 3.81
CA SER A 53 5.89 13.06 3.12
C SER A 53 5.32 14.25 2.38
N TYR A 54 5.74 15.46 2.76
CA TYR A 54 5.42 16.70 2.04
C TYR A 54 6.26 16.94 0.78
N SER A 55 6.92 15.90 0.25
CA SER A 55 7.68 15.97 -1.01
C SER A 55 6.82 16.31 -2.22
N ALA A 56 5.56 15.83 -2.26
CA ALA A 56 4.63 16.05 -3.37
C ALA A 56 3.62 17.19 -3.14
N ILE A 57 3.25 17.43 -1.88
CA ILE A 57 2.33 18.49 -1.45
C ILE A 57 2.99 19.24 -0.30
N LYS A 58 3.12 20.57 -0.42
CA LYS A 58 3.73 21.39 0.63
C LYS A 58 2.82 21.44 1.87
N TRP A 59 3.42 21.45 3.06
CA TRP A 59 2.70 21.50 4.34
C TRP A 59 1.66 22.64 4.43
N VAL A 60 1.96 23.81 3.86
CA VAL A 60 1.05 24.98 3.79
C VAL A 60 -0.29 24.67 3.12
N GLU A 61 -0.31 23.73 2.19
CA GLU A 61 -1.55 23.30 1.52
C GLU A 61 -2.41 22.42 2.45
N VAL A 62 -1.77 21.57 3.24
CA VAL A 62 -2.42 20.70 4.23
C VAL A 62 -2.95 21.50 5.40
N GLU A 63 -2.23 22.52 5.85
CA GLU A 63 -2.66 23.44 6.93
C GLU A 63 -3.98 24.17 6.58
N ARG A 64 -4.25 24.37 5.29
CA ARG A 64 -5.51 24.99 4.82
C ARG A 64 -6.69 24.03 4.79
N TRP A 65 -6.46 22.73 5.00
CA TRP A 65 -7.56 21.77 5.05
C TRP A 65 -8.45 22.05 6.26
N LYS A 66 -9.75 22.14 6.01
CA LYS A 66 -10.72 22.28 7.10
C LYS A 66 -10.93 20.94 7.78
N LYS A 67 -11.07 20.95 9.10
CA LYS A 67 -11.55 19.79 9.86
C LYS A 67 -12.80 19.20 9.20
N GLY A 68 -12.85 17.88 9.08
CA GLY A 68 -13.91 17.16 8.39
C GLY A 68 -13.72 17.07 6.86
N LYS A 69 -12.62 17.60 6.28
CA LYS A 69 -12.33 17.40 4.86
C LYS A 69 -12.26 15.91 4.56
N ARG A 70 -13.06 15.47 3.59
CA ARG A 70 -13.08 14.09 3.12
C ARG A 70 -11.82 13.80 2.31
N LEU A 71 -11.10 12.76 2.70
CA LEU A 71 -9.91 12.25 2.03
C LEU A 71 -10.05 10.75 1.81
N PHE A 72 -9.12 10.16 1.08
CA PHE A 72 -9.00 8.72 0.94
C PHE A 72 -7.61 8.24 1.36
N VAL A 73 -7.54 7.19 2.17
CA VAL A 73 -6.35 6.33 2.17
C VAL A 73 -6.44 5.49 0.91
N ALA A 74 -5.52 5.70 -0.02
CA ALA A 74 -5.51 5.05 -1.32
C ALA A 74 -4.20 4.30 -1.56
N TYR A 75 -4.24 3.30 -2.44
CA TYR A 75 -3.05 2.54 -2.81
C TYR A 75 -3.08 2.15 -4.28
N LYS A 76 -1.92 2.28 -4.91
CA LYS A 76 -1.55 1.59 -6.13
C LYS A 76 -0.06 1.24 -6.10
N PRO A 77 0.38 0.20 -6.82
CA PRO A 77 1.76 -0.28 -6.76
C PRO A 77 2.82 0.77 -7.10
N GLU A 78 2.47 1.79 -7.89
CA GLU A 78 3.39 2.84 -8.36
C GLU A 78 3.68 3.87 -7.27
N THR A 79 2.70 4.19 -6.42
CA THR A 79 2.82 5.24 -5.39
C THR A 79 2.96 4.69 -3.99
N GLY A 80 2.60 3.42 -3.77
CA GLY A 80 2.37 2.89 -2.43
C GLY A 80 1.10 3.48 -1.82
N ALA A 81 1.05 3.48 -0.48
CA ALA A 81 -0.05 4.07 0.28
C ALA A 81 0.04 5.60 0.29
N VAL A 82 -1.09 6.27 0.05
CA VAL A 82 -1.17 7.73 -0.01
C VAL A 82 -2.44 8.25 0.64
N LEU A 83 -2.41 9.50 1.10
CA LEU A 83 -3.58 10.28 1.45
C LEU A 83 -3.99 11.09 0.22
N LEU A 84 -5.12 10.73 -0.39
CA LEU A 84 -5.64 11.31 -1.63
C LEU A 84 -6.74 12.32 -1.32
N ASP A 85 -6.58 13.53 -1.86
CA ASP A 85 -7.64 14.52 -1.92
C ASP A 85 -8.50 14.25 -3.17
N PRO A 86 -9.78 13.83 -3.01
CA PRO A 86 -10.63 13.53 -4.15
C PRO A 86 -11.04 14.77 -4.96
N ASP A 87 -10.96 15.96 -4.36
CA ASP A 87 -11.40 17.20 -5.02
C ASP A 87 -10.35 17.69 -6.02
N THR A 88 -9.06 17.48 -5.71
CA THR A 88 -7.93 17.95 -6.52
C THR A 88 -7.19 16.83 -7.24
N GLY A 89 -7.42 15.57 -6.85
CA GLY A 89 -6.66 14.40 -7.33
C GLY A 89 -5.22 14.33 -6.83
N ARG A 90 -4.78 15.30 -6.02
CA ARG A 90 -3.43 15.34 -5.44
C ARG A 90 -3.35 14.38 -4.27
N HIS A 91 -2.16 13.84 -4.04
CA HIS A 91 -1.95 12.86 -2.99
C HIS A 91 -0.62 13.06 -2.26
N ILE A 92 -0.61 12.67 -0.99
CA ILE A 92 0.54 12.75 -0.09
C ILE A 92 0.98 11.32 0.24
N PRO A 93 2.24 10.94 0.00
CA PRO A 93 2.75 9.64 0.42
C PRO A 93 2.59 9.44 1.93
N ILE A 94 2.03 8.30 2.31
CA ILE A 94 1.98 7.86 3.71
C ILE A 94 3.26 7.07 3.99
N LEU A 95 4.01 7.49 5.00
CA LEU A 95 5.24 6.85 5.46
C LEU A 95 4.91 5.77 6.50
N SER A 96 3.97 6.06 7.41
CA SER A 96 3.52 5.14 8.46
C SER A 96 2.22 5.56 9.13
N GLY A 97 1.92 4.94 10.29
CA GLY A 97 0.72 5.23 11.08
C GLY A 97 -0.53 4.53 10.58
N LEU A 98 -0.40 3.68 9.54
CA LEU A 98 -1.48 2.85 9.03
C LEU A 98 -1.84 1.76 10.06
N ARG A 99 -3.07 1.79 10.59
CA ARG A 99 -3.62 0.70 11.43
C ARG A 99 -3.62 -0.63 10.69
N ARG A 100 -3.87 -0.59 9.38
CA ARG A 100 -3.82 -1.73 8.46
C ARG A 100 -3.29 -1.24 7.12
N HIS A 101 -2.36 -1.98 6.52
CA HIS A 101 -1.82 -1.60 5.24
C HIS A 101 -2.83 -1.90 4.11
N PRO A 102 -3.01 -1.02 3.11
CA PRO A 102 -3.93 -1.26 1.99
C PRO A 102 -3.70 -2.58 1.26
N ILE A 103 -2.45 -3.04 1.14
CA ILE A 103 -2.11 -4.35 0.55
C ILE A 103 -2.76 -5.49 1.33
N ASP A 104 -2.80 -5.41 2.67
CA ASP A 104 -3.47 -6.42 3.50
C ASP A 104 -4.97 -6.43 3.23
N VAL A 105 -5.59 -5.25 3.04
CA VAL A 105 -7.02 -5.13 2.72
C VAL A 105 -7.32 -5.71 1.33
N ILE A 106 -6.47 -5.40 0.34
CA ILE A 106 -6.58 -5.97 -1.01
C ILE A 106 -6.50 -7.50 -0.94
N LEU A 107 -5.48 -8.03 -0.25
CA LEU A 107 -5.29 -9.47 -0.13
C LEU A 107 -6.46 -10.14 0.59
N MET A 108 -6.96 -9.55 1.69
CA MET A 108 -8.12 -10.04 2.43
C MET A 108 -9.38 -10.11 1.54
N LYS A 109 -9.68 -9.05 0.80
CA LYS A 109 -10.85 -9.02 -0.11
C LYS A 109 -10.72 -10.06 -1.22
N ARG A 110 -9.53 -10.18 -1.84
CA ARG A 110 -9.26 -11.17 -2.88
C ARG A 110 -9.35 -12.60 -2.34
N MET A 111 -8.81 -12.84 -1.14
CA MET A 111 -8.93 -14.12 -0.43
C MET A 111 -10.38 -14.51 -0.15
N ALA A 112 -11.20 -13.57 0.31
CA ALA A 112 -12.62 -13.82 0.59
C ALA A 112 -13.42 -14.16 -0.67
N ALA A 113 -13.06 -13.58 -1.82
CA ALA A 113 -13.69 -13.86 -3.10
C ALA A 113 -13.16 -15.12 -3.80
N ALA A 114 -12.05 -15.71 -3.33
CA ALA A 114 -11.40 -16.85 -3.97
C ALA A 114 -12.17 -18.15 -3.73
N VAL A 115 -12.69 -18.76 -4.80
CA VAL A 115 -13.54 -19.96 -4.72
C VAL A 115 -12.70 -21.24 -4.74
N SER A 116 -11.64 -21.27 -5.56
CA SER A 116 -10.81 -22.46 -5.75
C SER A 116 -9.43 -22.36 -5.09
N PRO A 117 -8.74 -23.50 -4.87
CA PRO A 117 -7.35 -23.50 -4.43
C PRO A 117 -6.39 -22.77 -5.39
N SER A 118 -6.68 -22.76 -6.70
CA SER A 118 -5.92 -21.99 -7.69
C SER A 118 -6.13 -20.49 -7.52
N ASP A 119 -7.37 -20.04 -7.28
CA ASP A 119 -7.66 -18.61 -7.04
C ASP A 119 -6.95 -18.13 -5.78
N LYS A 120 -6.96 -18.95 -4.71
CA LYS A 120 -6.24 -18.64 -3.48
C LYS A 120 -4.74 -18.48 -3.74
N ARG A 121 -4.15 -19.37 -4.53
CA ARG A 121 -2.73 -19.24 -4.89
C ARG A 121 -2.47 -17.97 -5.72
N ALA A 122 -3.31 -17.67 -6.70
CA ALA A 122 -3.17 -16.45 -7.51
C ALA A 122 -3.25 -15.17 -6.65
N CYS A 123 -4.10 -15.17 -5.63
CA CYS A 123 -4.18 -14.07 -4.67
C CYS A 123 -2.90 -13.94 -3.82
N LEU A 124 -2.31 -15.05 -3.38
CA LEU A 124 -1.04 -15.03 -2.63
C LEU A 124 0.12 -14.56 -3.51
N GLU A 125 0.22 -15.04 -4.76
CA GLU A 125 1.21 -14.54 -5.73
C GLU A 125 1.07 -13.02 -5.97
N HIS A 126 -0.17 -12.55 -6.09
CA HIS A 126 -0.43 -11.11 -6.18
C HIS A 126 0.00 -10.37 -4.90
N GLY A 127 -0.25 -10.94 -3.72
CA GLY A 127 0.21 -10.39 -2.45
C GLY A 127 1.73 -10.28 -2.37
N LYS A 128 2.47 -11.31 -2.79
CA LYS A 128 3.95 -11.29 -2.88
C LYS A 128 4.42 -10.16 -3.79
N PHE A 129 3.83 -10.05 -4.98
CA PHE A 129 4.16 -9.00 -5.94
C PHE A 129 3.97 -7.60 -5.34
N LEU A 130 2.84 -7.34 -4.69
CA LEU A 130 2.56 -6.04 -4.08
C LEU A 130 3.55 -5.71 -2.95
N TRP A 131 3.82 -6.67 -2.07
CA TRP A 131 4.73 -6.47 -0.95
C TRP A 131 6.20 -6.33 -1.38
N ASP A 132 6.65 -7.00 -2.44
CA ASP A 132 7.99 -6.82 -2.98
C ASP A 132 8.17 -5.42 -3.62
N ARG A 133 7.16 -4.95 -4.36
CA ARG A 133 7.17 -3.57 -4.88
C ARG A 133 7.17 -2.54 -3.75
N GLU A 134 6.37 -2.77 -2.72
CA GLU A 134 6.33 -1.88 -1.55
C GLU A 134 7.65 -1.88 -0.77
N LEU A 135 8.26 -3.04 -0.56
CA LEU A 135 9.59 -3.16 0.06
C LEU A 135 10.62 -2.32 -0.72
N ASN A 136 10.66 -2.47 -2.03
CA ASN A 136 11.57 -1.71 -2.89
C ASN A 136 11.29 -0.21 -2.86
N ARG A 137 10.01 0.20 -2.80
CA ARG A 137 9.61 1.61 -2.69
C ARG A 137 10.10 2.22 -1.38
N VAL A 138 9.79 1.56 -0.26
CA VAL A 138 10.18 2.01 1.09
C VAL A 138 11.70 2.03 1.22
N TRP A 139 12.40 1.03 0.70
CA TRP A 139 13.86 0.99 0.72
C TRP A 139 14.50 2.18 0.00
N ARG A 140 13.97 2.58 -1.17
CA ARG A 140 14.43 3.77 -1.88
C ARG A 140 14.18 5.04 -1.06
N ALA A 141 13.04 5.14 -0.38
CA ALA A 141 12.72 6.28 0.49
C ALA A 141 13.70 6.36 1.68
N VAL A 142 13.98 5.23 2.34
CA VAL A 142 14.99 5.16 3.42
C VAL A 142 16.35 5.63 2.92
N LEU A 143 16.83 5.12 1.78
CA LEU A 143 18.14 5.49 1.24
C LEU A 143 18.24 6.93 0.73
N ALA A 144 17.12 7.56 0.38
CA ALA A 144 17.09 8.95 -0.05
C ALA A 144 17.31 9.90 1.14
N ASP A 145 16.88 9.50 2.34
CA ASP A 145 16.83 10.27 3.60
C ASP A 145 16.87 11.79 3.42
N ASP A 146 15.80 12.32 2.84
CA ASP A 146 15.63 13.74 2.52
C ASP A 146 15.22 14.58 3.74
N ARG A 147 15.05 13.95 4.91
CA ARG A 147 14.55 14.52 6.17
C ARG A 147 15.64 15.20 7.01
N GLY A 148 16.64 15.77 6.36
CA GLY A 148 17.65 16.62 7.00
C GLY A 148 18.92 15.92 7.51
N ARG A 149 18.97 14.58 7.54
CA ARG A 149 20.19 13.82 7.84
C ARG A 149 20.53 12.84 6.71
N ARG A 150 20.98 13.36 5.57
CA ARG A 150 21.44 12.50 4.48
C ARG A 150 22.54 11.57 4.95
N PHE A 151 22.39 10.28 4.64
CA PHE A 151 23.45 9.31 4.86
C PHE A 151 24.75 9.75 4.18
N THR A 152 25.86 9.63 4.90
CA THR A 152 27.19 9.63 4.32
C THR A 152 27.35 8.42 3.38
N ALA A 153 28.37 8.46 2.51
CA ALA A 153 28.67 7.34 1.62
C ALA A 153 28.93 6.03 2.39
N GLN A 154 29.58 6.11 3.55
CA GLN A 154 29.84 4.95 4.39
C GLN A 154 28.57 4.42 5.05
N GLU A 155 27.74 5.26 5.66
CA GLU A 155 26.46 4.82 6.25
C GLU A 155 25.54 4.20 5.19
N LYS A 156 25.47 4.79 3.99
CA LYS A 156 24.71 4.22 2.87
C LYS A 156 25.23 2.84 2.47
N LYS A 157 26.55 2.65 2.45
CA LYS A 157 27.18 1.35 2.18
C LYS A 157 26.83 0.31 3.24
N GLU A 158 26.86 0.68 4.52
CA GLU A 158 26.45 -0.21 5.62
C GLU A 158 24.98 -0.61 5.50
N MET A 159 24.09 0.35 5.25
CA MET A 159 22.66 0.10 5.06
C MET A 159 22.40 -0.86 3.89
N ILE A 160 23.06 -0.65 2.74
CA ILE A 160 22.97 -1.56 1.59
C ILE A 160 23.50 -2.96 1.95
N GLY A 161 24.61 -3.03 2.69
CA GLY A 161 25.17 -4.30 3.16
C GLY A 161 24.21 -5.08 4.07
N ALA A 162 23.57 -4.39 5.02
CA ALA A 162 22.57 -4.98 5.90
C ALA A 162 21.35 -5.51 5.11
N GLN A 163 20.84 -4.73 4.16
CA GLN A 163 19.70 -5.14 3.34
C GLN A 163 20.04 -6.34 2.44
N ARG A 164 21.27 -6.45 1.92
CA ARG A 164 21.72 -7.64 1.17
C ARG A 164 21.75 -8.89 2.03
N LYS A 165 22.31 -8.82 3.24
CA LYS A 165 22.28 -9.93 4.20
C LYS A 165 20.86 -10.34 4.58
N TRP A 166 19.94 -9.37 4.68
CA TRP A 166 18.53 -9.68 4.89
C TRP A 166 17.91 -10.43 3.71
N ILE A 167 18.26 -10.09 2.46
CA ILE A 167 17.82 -10.83 1.27
C ILE A 167 18.33 -12.29 1.30
N GLU A 168 19.61 -12.49 1.63
CA GLU A 168 20.18 -13.85 1.79
C GLU A 168 19.44 -14.65 2.86
N PHE A 169 19.17 -14.02 4.02
CA PHE A 169 18.36 -14.62 5.07
C PHE A 169 16.93 -14.97 4.60
N ARG A 170 16.27 -14.05 3.87
CA ARG A 170 14.92 -14.26 3.35
C ARG A 170 14.89 -15.47 2.43
N ASP A 171 15.84 -15.57 1.51
CA ASP A 171 15.89 -16.66 0.54
C ASP A 171 16.11 -18.01 1.25
N ALA A 172 17.02 -18.06 2.23
CA ALA A 172 17.22 -19.25 3.08
C ALA A 172 15.96 -19.61 3.91
N GLN A 173 15.22 -18.62 4.42
CA GLN A 173 13.96 -18.86 5.12
C GLN A 173 12.87 -19.41 4.21
N ILE A 174 12.75 -18.89 2.97
CA ILE A 174 11.80 -19.40 1.98
C ILE A 174 12.08 -20.88 1.69
N GLU A 175 13.35 -21.25 1.50
CA GLU A 175 13.75 -22.65 1.33
C GLU A 175 13.37 -23.51 2.54
N ALA A 176 13.65 -23.04 3.75
CA ALA A 176 13.31 -23.75 4.99
C ALA A 176 11.80 -23.96 5.15
N ILE A 177 11.00 -22.93 4.87
CA ILE A 177 9.53 -22.98 4.88
C ILE A 177 9.04 -24.04 3.88
N HIS A 178 9.50 -23.96 2.62
CA HIS A 178 9.10 -24.92 1.59
C HIS A 178 9.53 -26.36 1.94
N PHE A 179 10.71 -26.53 2.53
CA PHE A 179 11.17 -27.83 3.00
C PHE A 179 10.29 -28.41 4.11
N PHE A 180 9.96 -27.61 5.13
CA PHE A 180 9.11 -28.05 6.24
C PHE A 180 7.71 -28.46 5.78
N PHE A 181 7.06 -27.61 4.99
CA PHE A 181 5.71 -27.89 4.48
C PHE A 181 5.70 -28.93 3.35
N GLY A 182 6.82 -29.14 2.65
CA GLY A 182 7.00 -30.23 1.68
C GLY A 182 7.18 -31.60 2.33
N LYS A 183 7.83 -31.68 3.49
CA LYS A 183 8.03 -32.95 4.24
C LYS A 183 6.74 -33.56 4.78
N ARG A 184 5.74 -32.74 5.15
CA ARG A 184 4.43 -33.21 5.67
C ARG A 184 3.62 -34.07 4.68
N ARG A 185 4.03 -34.17 3.41
CA ARG A 185 3.36 -34.99 2.37
C ARG A 185 3.97 -36.38 2.14
N ARG A 186 5.02 -36.78 2.88
CA ARG A 186 5.75 -38.04 2.62
C ARG A 186 5.35 -39.24 3.49
N SER A 187 4.33 -39.13 4.33
CA SER A 187 3.88 -40.24 5.20
C SER A 187 2.48 -40.73 4.85
N SER A 188 2.30 -41.32 3.68
CA SER A 188 1.28 -42.35 3.44
C SER A 188 1.54 -43.03 2.10
N VAL A 189 1.69 -44.36 2.17
CA VAL A 189 1.97 -45.29 1.09
C VAL A 189 0.96 -45.13 -0.07
N SER A 190 1.47 -45.29 -1.29
CA SER A 190 0.74 -45.54 -2.54
C SER A 190 -0.31 -44.50 -2.97
N TYR A 191 0.14 -43.37 -3.55
CA TYR A 191 -0.47 -42.79 -4.76
C TYR A 191 0.55 -41.85 -5.43
N GLN A 192 1.61 -42.45 -5.94
CA GLN A 192 2.70 -41.77 -6.60
C GLN A 192 2.38 -41.67 -8.10
N ARG A 193 1.60 -40.67 -8.50
CA ARG A 193 1.56 -40.17 -9.88
C ARG A 193 1.05 -38.73 -9.93
N ARG A 194 1.98 -37.82 -10.25
CA ARG A 194 1.77 -36.43 -10.70
C ARG A 194 0.83 -35.57 -9.85
N ARG A 195 1.34 -35.04 -8.75
CA ARG A 195 1.03 -33.65 -8.36
C ARG A 195 2.34 -33.00 -7.93
N SER A 196 2.78 -32.05 -8.75
CA SER A 196 3.84 -31.10 -8.48
C SER A 196 3.83 -30.70 -7.01
N SER A 197 5.00 -30.69 -6.38
CA SER A 197 5.24 -30.26 -5.00
C SER A 197 4.92 -28.77 -4.82
N MET A 198 3.66 -28.40 -5.03
CA MET A 198 3.13 -27.06 -4.81
C MET A 198 3.18 -26.77 -3.31
N PRO A 199 3.84 -25.68 -2.86
CA PRO A 199 3.81 -25.31 -1.46
C PRO A 199 2.38 -25.11 -0.97
N SER A 200 2.15 -25.42 0.31
CA SER A 200 0.85 -25.24 0.94
C SER A 200 0.48 -23.75 1.01
N LEU A 201 -0.81 -23.40 1.01
CA LEU A 201 -1.24 -21.99 1.14
C LEU A 201 -0.68 -21.33 2.41
N PHE A 202 -0.49 -22.11 3.48
CA PHE A 202 0.16 -21.64 4.71
C PHE A 202 1.64 -21.29 4.50
N ALA A 203 2.38 -22.10 3.73
CA ALA A 203 3.76 -21.81 3.39
C ALA A 203 3.85 -20.49 2.61
N GLU A 204 2.99 -20.33 1.61
CA GLU A 204 2.95 -19.11 0.78
C GLU A 204 2.60 -17.86 1.58
N GLN A 205 1.70 -17.97 2.56
CA GLN A 205 1.40 -16.87 3.47
C GLN A 205 2.61 -16.48 4.32
N GLN A 206 3.36 -17.46 4.86
CA GLN A 206 4.58 -17.17 5.62
C GLN A 206 5.65 -16.47 4.76
N VAL A 207 5.76 -16.83 3.47
CA VAL A 207 6.67 -16.15 2.53
C VAL A 207 6.27 -14.68 2.32
N ILE A 208 4.97 -14.38 2.22
CA ILE A 208 4.47 -13.00 2.15
C ILE A 208 4.83 -12.24 3.43
N ASP A 209 4.61 -12.86 4.59
CA ASP A 209 4.82 -12.22 5.89
C ASP A 209 6.28 -11.79 6.10
N LEU A 210 7.26 -12.58 5.62
CA LEU A 210 8.68 -12.19 5.67
C LEU A 210 8.93 -10.86 4.96
N THR A 211 8.41 -10.70 3.75
CA THR A 211 8.60 -9.50 2.93
C THR A 211 7.83 -8.31 3.50
N ARG A 212 6.57 -8.55 3.92
CA ARG A 212 5.72 -7.57 4.59
C ARG A 212 6.38 -7.01 5.84
N GLN A 213 6.90 -7.87 6.72
CA GLN A 213 7.52 -7.44 7.97
C GLN A 213 8.74 -6.55 7.74
N GLN A 214 9.58 -6.87 6.75
CA GLN A 214 10.72 -6.02 6.43
C GLN A 214 10.30 -4.69 5.81
N ALA A 215 9.29 -4.67 4.93
CA ALA A 215 8.76 -3.43 4.39
C ALA A 215 8.25 -2.50 5.50
N LEU A 216 7.51 -3.04 6.48
CA LEU A 216 7.03 -2.28 7.63
C LEU A 216 8.16 -1.83 8.57
N ARG A 217 9.17 -2.69 8.81
CA ARG A 217 10.34 -2.35 9.63
C ARG A 217 11.19 -1.24 9.00
N LEU A 218 11.39 -1.29 7.69
CA LEU A 218 12.08 -0.20 6.97
C LEU A 218 11.21 1.06 6.97
N GLY A 219 9.89 0.91 6.86
CA GLY A 219 8.93 2.00 6.95
C GLY A 219 8.99 2.71 8.30
N SER A 220 9.15 1.99 9.41
CA SER A 220 9.27 2.61 10.73
C SER A 220 10.56 3.41 10.93
N LEU A 221 11.61 3.16 10.12
CA LEU A 221 12.79 4.05 10.09
C LEU A 221 12.46 5.41 9.47
N LEU A 222 11.33 5.50 8.79
CA LEU A 222 10.80 6.75 8.27
C LEU A 222 10.00 7.55 9.32
N ASP A 223 9.83 7.05 10.55
CA ASP A 223 8.95 7.63 11.58
C ASP A 223 9.66 8.54 12.58
N ASN A 224 10.67 9.27 12.13
CA ASN A 224 11.66 9.94 12.97
C ASN A 224 11.09 10.56 14.27
N HIS A 225 11.74 10.16 15.36
CA HIS A 225 12.00 10.99 16.54
C HIS A 225 12.35 12.43 16.16
#